data_AF-A0A1S3UKL6-F1
#
_entry.id   AF-A0A1S3UKL6-F1
#
_cell.length_a   1.000
_cell.length_b   1.000
_cell.length_c   1.000
_cell.angle_alpha   90.00
_cell.angle_beta   90.00
_cell.angle_gamma   90.00
#
_symmetry.space_group_name_H-M   'P 1'
#
loop_
_entity.id
_entity.type
_entity.pdbx_description
1 polymer ?
#
loop_
_entity_poly.entity_id
_entity_poly.type
_entity_poly.pdbx_seq_one_letter_code
_entity_poly.pdbx_strand_id
1 'polypeptide(L)'
;MVNSEAVRTAVGIIGNVISFGLFMSPVPTFISIFKAKSVQNFRSDPYMATILNCGVWAFYGLPFVTKDNTLVITINGFGFFLEIFYALVFFIYSTWSKRRKIMLIFLGEIIFLALLVFLVMTFVHTPNRRKVIVGPICIFFNILMYFSPLTVMTRVIRTKSVKYMPFLLSFANFANGIVWTTYALLKWDPFIVIPNSLGTLSGLVQLILYVVYYRTTNWDEDDEPSSIV
;
A
#
# COMPACT_ATOMS: atom_id res chain seq x y z
N MET A 1 -10.92 34.32 -4.84
CA MET A 1 -11.63 33.03 -4.73
C MET A 1 -10.62 31.92 -4.97
N VAL A 2 -10.48 30.97 -4.05
CA VAL A 2 -9.54 29.84 -4.22
C VAL A 2 -10.14 28.86 -5.22
N ASN A 3 -9.37 28.49 -6.26
CA ASN A 3 -9.81 27.51 -7.26
C ASN A 3 -9.73 26.10 -6.66
N SER A 4 -10.89 25.49 -6.37
CA SER A 4 -10.99 24.15 -5.76
C SER A 4 -10.29 23.05 -6.56
N GLU A 5 -10.24 23.17 -7.90
CA GLU A 5 -9.52 22.21 -8.74
C GLU A 5 -8.00 22.37 -8.64
N ALA A 6 -7.53 23.60 -8.53
CA ALA A 6 -6.11 23.89 -8.29
C ALA A 6 -5.68 23.35 -6.93
N VAL A 7 -6.49 23.54 -5.88
CA VAL A 7 -6.24 22.97 -4.54
C VAL A 7 -6.20 21.44 -4.60
N ARG A 8 -7.19 20.81 -5.25
CA ARG A 8 -7.22 19.36 -5.38
C ARG A 8 -6.00 18.82 -6.11
N THR A 9 -5.56 19.50 -7.17
CA THR A 9 -4.34 19.15 -7.91
C THR A 9 -3.11 19.24 -7.03
N ALA A 10 -2.94 20.35 -6.29
CA ALA A 10 -1.82 20.54 -5.38
C ALA A 10 -1.77 19.45 -4.28
N VAL A 11 -2.92 19.17 -3.65
CA VAL A 11 -3.05 18.10 -2.64
C VAL A 11 -2.69 16.74 -3.24
N GLY A 12 -3.17 16.43 -4.45
CA GLY A 12 -2.86 15.15 -5.09
C GLY A 12 -1.38 15.03 -5.51
N ILE A 13 -0.71 16.13 -5.88
CA ILE A 13 0.74 16.14 -6.14
C ILE A 13 1.51 15.85 -4.86
N ILE A 14 1.15 16.50 -3.74
CA ILE A 14 1.74 16.20 -2.42
C ILE A 14 1.53 14.72 -2.07
N GLY A 15 0.33 14.18 -2.32
CA GLY A 15 0.03 12.76 -2.10
C GLY A 15 0.91 11.83 -2.93
N ASN A 16 1.13 12.16 -4.21
CA ASN A 16 2.04 11.41 -5.09
C ASN A 16 3.47 11.41 -4.55
N VAL A 17 3.98 12.57 -4.08
CA VAL A 17 5.34 12.68 -3.52
C VAL A 17 5.50 11.84 -2.25
N ILE A 18 4.55 11.92 -1.32
CA ILE A 18 4.61 11.13 -0.08
C ILE A 18 4.52 9.63 -0.40
N SER A 19 3.56 9.24 -1.24
CA SER A 19 3.38 7.85 -1.65
C SER A 19 4.60 7.30 -2.41
N PHE A 20 5.28 8.12 -3.23
CA PHE A 20 6.54 7.74 -3.87
C PHE A 20 7.60 7.39 -2.82
N GLY A 21 7.75 8.24 -1.80
CA GLY A 21 8.65 7.97 -0.68
C GLY A 21 8.31 6.66 0.06
N LEU A 22 7.01 6.39 0.28
CA LEU A 22 6.53 5.15 0.87
C LEU A 22 6.87 3.93 0.01
N PHE A 23 6.64 3.99 -1.30
CA PHE A 23 7.02 2.90 -2.21
C PHE A 23 8.54 2.68 -2.27
N MET A 24 9.33 3.71 -2.04
CA MET A 24 10.80 3.61 -1.99
C MET A 24 11.33 3.15 -0.62
N SER A 25 10.48 3.04 0.41
CA SER A 25 10.91 2.64 1.75
C SER A 25 11.57 1.25 1.81
N PRO A 26 11.23 0.27 0.96
CA PRO A 26 11.90 -1.04 0.95
C PRO A 26 13.27 -1.06 0.28
N VAL A 27 13.73 0.02 -0.36
CA VAL A 27 15.01 0.04 -1.10
C VAL A 27 16.20 -0.47 -0.27
N PRO A 28 16.38 -0.08 1.01
CA PRO A 28 17.45 -0.64 1.85
C PRO A 28 17.37 -2.17 1.99
N THR A 29 16.17 -2.73 2.11
CA THR A 29 15.93 -4.17 2.14
C THR A 29 16.41 -4.83 0.84
N PHE A 30 16.08 -4.24 -0.31
CA PHE A 30 16.52 -4.76 -1.61
C PHE A 30 18.04 -4.66 -1.81
N ILE A 31 18.68 -3.60 -1.32
CA ILE A 31 20.14 -3.49 -1.29
C ILE A 31 20.74 -4.67 -0.50
N SER A 32 20.17 -5.01 0.67
CA SER A 32 20.61 -6.16 1.46
C SER A 32 20.44 -7.48 0.70
N ILE A 33 19.32 -7.67 -0.01
CA ILE A 33 19.08 -8.86 -0.85
C ILE A 33 20.12 -8.95 -1.96
N PHE A 34 20.43 -7.84 -2.65
CA PHE A 34 21.43 -7.83 -3.72
C PHE A 34 22.83 -8.17 -3.22
N LYS A 35 23.22 -7.64 -2.05
CA LYS A 35 24.50 -7.91 -1.41
C LYS A 35 24.60 -9.36 -0.95
N ALA A 36 23.54 -9.89 -0.32
CA ALA A 36 23.49 -11.26 0.18
C ALA A 36 23.27 -12.31 -0.92
N LYS A 37 22.84 -11.90 -2.12
CA LYS A 37 22.40 -12.77 -3.22
C LYS A 37 21.33 -13.78 -2.76
N SER A 38 20.53 -13.39 -1.77
CA SER A 38 19.52 -14.22 -1.13
C SER A 38 18.45 -13.33 -0.53
N VAL A 39 17.19 -13.77 -0.59
CA VAL A 39 16.07 -13.09 0.09
C VAL A 39 16.10 -13.23 1.62
N GLN A 40 17.05 -13.98 2.18
CA GLN A 40 17.19 -14.20 3.62
C GLN A 40 15.83 -14.60 4.26
N ASN A 41 15.47 -13.95 5.37
CA ASN A 41 14.21 -14.10 6.08
C ASN A 41 13.13 -13.09 5.62
N PHE A 42 13.41 -12.27 4.60
CA PHE A 42 12.43 -11.34 4.07
C PHE A 42 11.30 -12.09 3.35
N ARG A 43 10.10 -11.53 3.45
CA ARG A 43 8.86 -12.09 2.87
C ARG A 43 8.48 -11.32 1.62
N SER A 44 8.04 -12.05 0.59
CA SER A 44 7.54 -11.46 -0.65
C SER A 44 6.08 -11.00 -0.56
N ASP A 45 5.33 -11.47 0.45
CA ASP A 45 3.88 -11.30 0.57
C ASP A 45 3.42 -9.82 0.51
N PRO A 46 4.11 -8.85 1.16
CA PRO A 46 3.71 -7.45 1.09
C PRO A 46 3.78 -6.86 -0.33
N TYR A 47 4.79 -7.24 -1.10
CA TYR A 47 4.98 -6.74 -2.47
C TYR A 47 3.90 -7.29 -3.40
N MET A 48 3.60 -8.60 -3.31
CA MET A 48 2.52 -9.23 -4.07
C MET A 48 1.16 -8.56 -3.78
N ALA A 49 0.81 -8.43 -2.49
CA ALA A 49 -0.43 -7.76 -2.09
C ALA A 49 -0.52 -6.31 -2.62
N THR A 50 0.61 -5.60 -2.66
CA THR A 50 0.69 -4.22 -3.15
C THR A 50 0.56 -4.15 -4.67
N ILE A 51 1.10 -5.10 -5.45
CA ILE A 51 0.86 -5.21 -6.89
C ILE A 51 -0.65 -5.27 -7.17
N LEU A 52 -1.35 -6.19 -6.51
CA LEU A 52 -2.79 -6.36 -6.73
C LEU A 52 -3.57 -5.10 -6.35
N ASN A 53 -3.29 -4.52 -5.18
CA ASN A 53 -3.94 -3.29 -4.72
C ASN A 53 -3.70 -2.14 -5.71
N CYS A 54 -2.44 -1.88 -6.10
CA CYS A 54 -2.08 -0.86 -7.08
C CYS A 54 -2.75 -1.11 -8.45
N GLY A 55 -2.84 -2.36 -8.90
CA GLY A 55 -3.50 -2.73 -10.15
C GLY A 55 -4.99 -2.36 -10.16
N VAL A 56 -5.71 -2.70 -9.09
CA VAL A 56 -7.14 -2.36 -8.97
C VAL A 56 -7.33 -0.84 -8.84
N TRP A 57 -6.48 -0.13 -8.09
CA TRP A 57 -6.54 1.33 -7.98
C TRP A 57 -6.19 2.06 -9.28
N ALA A 58 -5.22 1.56 -10.03
CA ALA A 58 -4.89 2.09 -11.35
C ALA A 58 -6.10 1.94 -12.28
N PHE A 59 -6.76 0.76 -12.29
CA PHE A 59 -7.99 0.55 -13.07
C PHE A 59 -9.11 1.48 -12.62
N TYR A 60 -9.31 1.65 -11.31
CA TYR A 60 -10.30 2.56 -10.74
C TYR A 60 -10.09 4.01 -11.16
N GLY A 61 -8.83 4.45 -11.21
CA GLY A 61 -8.46 5.82 -11.58
C GLY A 61 -8.66 6.15 -13.05
N LEU A 62 -8.71 5.14 -13.94
CA LEU A 62 -8.81 5.35 -15.39
C LEU A 62 -10.06 6.17 -15.75
N PRO A 63 -9.99 7.06 -16.75
CA PRO A 63 -11.04 8.04 -17.06
C PRO A 63 -12.38 7.40 -17.46
N PHE A 64 -12.35 6.15 -17.92
CA PHE A 64 -13.53 5.37 -18.27
C PHE A 64 -14.16 4.63 -17.09
N VAL A 65 -13.54 4.67 -15.90
CA VAL A 65 -14.10 4.22 -14.60
C VAL A 65 -14.41 5.43 -13.73
N THR A 66 -13.42 6.29 -13.46
CA THR A 66 -13.60 7.51 -12.66
C THR A 66 -13.01 8.72 -13.36
N LYS A 67 -13.84 9.75 -13.59
CA LYS A 67 -13.41 11.00 -14.22
C LYS A 67 -12.47 11.79 -13.30
N ASP A 68 -11.52 12.52 -13.90
CA ASP A 68 -10.60 13.44 -13.23
C ASP A 68 -9.76 12.83 -12.09
N ASN A 69 -9.39 11.56 -12.18
CA ASN A 69 -8.60 10.83 -11.18
C ASN A 69 -7.16 10.51 -11.62
N THR A 70 -6.58 11.31 -12.52
CA THR A 70 -5.23 11.13 -13.05
C THR A 70 -4.17 10.94 -11.97
N LEU A 71 -4.24 11.70 -10.87
CA LEU A 71 -3.26 11.63 -9.78
C LEU A 71 -3.32 10.29 -9.01
N VAL A 72 -4.47 9.62 -9.00
CA VAL A 72 -4.60 8.25 -8.45
C VAL A 72 -3.98 7.24 -9.42
N ILE A 73 -4.17 7.42 -10.73
CA ILE A 73 -3.55 6.57 -11.76
C ILE A 73 -2.03 6.67 -11.68
N THR A 74 -1.47 7.88 -11.63
CA THR A 74 -0.01 8.08 -11.69
C THR A 74 0.70 7.36 -10.55
N ILE A 75 0.21 7.52 -9.33
CA ILE A 75 0.87 6.95 -8.16
C ILE A 75 0.72 5.43 -8.07
N ASN A 76 -0.48 4.91 -8.38
CA ASN A 76 -0.72 3.47 -8.34
C ASN A 76 -0.10 2.77 -9.55
N GLY A 77 -0.03 3.43 -10.70
CA GLY A 77 0.72 2.94 -11.86
C GLY A 77 2.22 2.85 -11.56
N PHE A 78 2.81 3.90 -10.99
CA PHE A 78 4.20 3.87 -10.52
C PHE A 78 4.43 2.73 -9.51
N GLY A 79 3.59 2.66 -8.47
CA GLY A 79 3.64 1.60 -7.47
C GLY A 79 3.53 0.21 -8.08
N PHE A 80 2.59 0.00 -9.00
CA PHE A 80 2.40 -1.28 -9.69
C PHE A 80 3.67 -1.78 -10.37
N PHE A 81 4.34 -0.94 -11.16
CA PHE A 81 5.56 -1.33 -11.86
C PHE A 81 6.76 -1.49 -10.93
N LEU A 82 6.88 -0.64 -9.91
CA LEU A 82 7.95 -0.75 -8.92
C LEU A 82 7.81 -2.04 -8.08
N GLU A 83 6.58 -2.39 -7.70
CA GLU A 83 6.28 -3.60 -6.95
C GLU A 83 6.49 -4.87 -7.79
N ILE A 84 6.21 -4.82 -9.09
CA ILE A 84 6.62 -5.89 -10.03
C ILE A 84 8.14 -6.03 -10.03
N PHE A 85 8.89 -4.93 -10.09
CA PHE A 85 10.35 -4.98 -10.01
C PHE A 85 10.82 -5.63 -8.70
N TYR A 86 10.23 -5.27 -7.56
CA TYR A 86 10.49 -5.89 -6.26
C TYR A 86 10.18 -7.39 -6.26
N ALA A 87 9.04 -7.80 -6.80
CA ALA A 87 8.67 -9.21 -6.94
C ALA A 87 9.65 -9.98 -7.84
N LEU A 88 10.14 -9.37 -8.93
CA LEU A 88 11.15 -9.96 -9.81
C LEU A 88 12.49 -10.18 -9.08
N VAL A 89 12.93 -9.22 -8.28
CA VAL A 89 14.14 -9.38 -7.47
C VAL A 89 13.97 -10.51 -6.46
N PHE A 90 12.81 -10.57 -5.78
CA PHE A 90 12.46 -11.68 -4.89
C PHE A 90 12.49 -13.01 -5.63
N PHE A 91 11.92 -13.07 -6.83
CA PHE A 91 11.90 -14.28 -7.65
C PHE A 91 13.33 -14.73 -7.98
N ILE A 92 14.20 -13.82 -8.44
CA ILE A 92 15.60 -14.13 -8.80
C ILE A 92 16.39 -14.69 -7.61
N TYR A 93 16.28 -14.09 -6.42
CA TYR A 93 17.10 -14.47 -5.26
C TYR A 93 16.41 -15.47 -4.30
N SER A 94 15.25 -16.00 -4.68
CA SER A 94 14.50 -17.00 -3.89
C SER A 94 14.83 -18.44 -4.26
N THR A 95 14.59 -19.35 -3.31
CA THR A 95 14.56 -20.80 -3.57
C THR A 95 13.37 -21.18 -4.46
N TRP A 96 13.42 -22.37 -5.07
CA TRP A 96 12.34 -22.84 -5.96
C TRP A 96 10.96 -22.87 -5.29
N SER A 97 10.89 -23.28 -4.02
CA SER A 97 9.63 -23.30 -3.26
C SER A 97 9.01 -21.90 -3.14
N LYS A 98 9.82 -20.89 -2.77
CA LYS A 98 9.40 -19.49 -2.71
C LYS A 98 9.03 -18.94 -4.09
N ARG A 99 9.81 -19.26 -5.14
CA ARG A 99 9.53 -18.90 -6.54
C ARG A 99 8.17 -19.43 -7.00
N ARG A 100 7.88 -20.70 -6.74
CA ARG A 100 6.58 -21.32 -7.09
C ARG A 100 5.42 -20.59 -6.43
N LYS A 101 5.56 -20.22 -5.15
CA LYS A 101 4.54 -19.41 -4.45
C LYS A 101 4.33 -18.07 -5.15
N ILE A 102 5.41 -17.33 -5.45
CA ILE A 102 5.35 -16.04 -6.16
C ILE A 102 4.64 -16.19 -7.51
N MET A 103 5.02 -17.20 -8.33
CA MET A 103 4.39 -17.41 -9.63
C MET A 103 2.89 -17.70 -9.53
N LEU A 104 2.47 -18.54 -8.58
CA LEU A 104 1.05 -18.89 -8.43
C LEU A 104 0.22 -17.69 -7.98
N ILE A 105 0.75 -16.88 -7.05
CA ILE A 105 0.09 -15.64 -6.62
C ILE A 105 0.01 -14.67 -7.80
N PHE A 106 1.11 -14.42 -8.50
CA PHE A 106 1.16 -13.49 -9.63
C PHE A 106 0.23 -13.91 -10.77
N LEU A 107 0.16 -15.21 -11.07
CA LEU A 107 -0.77 -15.76 -12.06
C LEU A 107 -2.22 -15.51 -11.62
N GLY A 108 -2.54 -15.74 -10.34
CA GLY A 108 -3.85 -15.44 -9.78
C GLY A 108 -4.21 -13.96 -9.87
N GLU A 109 -3.26 -13.07 -9.59
CA GLU A 109 -3.43 -11.61 -9.70
C GLU A 109 -3.69 -11.18 -11.15
N ILE A 110 -2.93 -11.70 -12.11
CA ILE A 110 -3.15 -11.43 -13.54
C ILE A 110 -4.54 -11.90 -13.97
N ILE A 111 -4.91 -13.14 -13.64
CA ILE A 111 -6.22 -13.70 -13.98
C ILE A 111 -7.33 -12.83 -13.37
N PHE A 112 -7.21 -12.48 -12.09
CA PHE A 112 -8.19 -11.66 -11.40
C PHE A 112 -8.32 -10.26 -12.05
N LEU A 113 -7.21 -9.56 -12.27
CA LEU A 113 -7.23 -8.22 -12.87
C LEU A 113 -7.77 -8.26 -14.30
N ALA A 114 -7.34 -9.24 -15.11
CA ALA A 114 -7.82 -9.40 -16.48
C ALA A 114 -9.33 -9.69 -16.51
N LEU A 115 -9.83 -10.58 -15.65
CA LEU A 115 -11.26 -10.87 -15.54
C LEU A 115 -12.05 -9.66 -15.05
N LEU A 116 -11.56 -8.94 -14.03
CA LEU A 116 -12.19 -7.73 -13.53
C LEU A 116 -12.34 -6.69 -14.64
N VAL A 117 -11.25 -6.39 -15.35
CA VAL A 117 -11.24 -5.43 -16.46
C VAL A 117 -12.17 -5.90 -17.57
N PHE A 118 -12.07 -7.17 -17.98
CA PHE A 118 -12.89 -7.74 -19.05
C PHE A 118 -14.38 -7.65 -18.72
N LEU A 119 -14.80 -8.11 -17.53
CA LEU A 119 -16.20 -8.12 -17.12
C LEU A 119 -16.77 -6.70 -17.00
N VAL A 120 -16.03 -5.80 -16.36
CA VAL A 120 -16.47 -4.41 -16.17
C VAL A 120 -16.55 -3.67 -17.50
N MET A 121 -15.56 -3.83 -18.38
CA MET A 121 -15.54 -3.10 -19.65
C MET A 121 -16.53 -3.66 -20.67
N THR A 122 -16.80 -4.97 -20.65
CA THR A 122 -17.74 -5.62 -21.58
C THR A 122 -19.20 -5.45 -21.16
N PHE A 123 -19.51 -5.64 -19.87
CA PHE A 123 -20.91 -5.70 -19.42
C PHE A 123 -21.42 -4.40 -18.77
N VAL A 124 -20.54 -3.47 -18.41
CA VAL A 124 -20.92 -2.22 -17.74
C VAL A 124 -20.61 -1.03 -18.63
N HIS A 125 -21.65 -0.33 -19.08
CA HIS A 125 -21.53 0.67 -20.15
C HIS A 125 -21.36 2.10 -19.64
N THR A 126 -21.67 2.39 -18.37
CA THR A 126 -21.58 3.75 -17.81
C THR A 126 -20.44 3.86 -16.79
N PRO A 127 -19.61 4.92 -16.84
CA PRO A 127 -18.53 5.13 -15.88
C PRO A 127 -19.01 5.12 -14.42
N ASN A 128 -20.16 5.72 -14.12
CA ASN A 128 -20.73 5.72 -12.77
C ASN A 128 -20.99 4.30 -12.24
N ARG A 129 -21.52 3.38 -13.07
CA ARG A 129 -21.74 1.99 -12.65
C ARG A 129 -20.41 1.24 -12.50
N ARG A 130 -19.43 1.48 -13.38
CA ARG A 130 -18.08 0.91 -13.25
C ARG A 130 -17.44 1.34 -11.94
N LYS A 131 -17.50 2.63 -11.60
CA LYS A 131 -17.01 3.19 -10.33
C LYS A 131 -17.62 2.49 -9.12
N VAL A 132 -18.94 2.29 -9.11
CA VAL A 132 -19.66 1.64 -7.99
C VAL A 132 -19.35 0.15 -7.86
N ILE A 133 -18.94 -0.53 -8.95
CA ILE A 133 -18.52 -1.93 -8.92
C ILE A 133 -17.04 -2.05 -8.50
N VAL A 134 -16.15 -1.25 -9.08
CA VAL A 134 -14.70 -1.34 -8.84
C VAL A 134 -14.32 -0.73 -7.48
N GLY A 135 -15.00 0.33 -7.06
CA GLY A 135 -14.70 1.04 -5.81
C GLY A 135 -14.72 0.16 -4.55
N PRO A 136 -15.76 -0.65 -4.29
CA PRO A 136 -15.77 -1.58 -3.17
C PRO A 136 -14.64 -2.61 -3.21
N ILE A 137 -14.22 -3.04 -4.40
CA ILE A 137 -13.09 -3.96 -4.58
C ILE A 137 -11.78 -3.28 -4.17
N CYS A 138 -11.59 -2.00 -4.56
CA CYS A 138 -10.46 -1.19 -4.07
C CYS A 138 -10.45 -1.10 -2.54
N ILE A 139 -11.59 -0.80 -1.91
CA ILE A 139 -11.71 -0.73 -0.44
C ILE A 139 -11.31 -2.05 0.18
N PHE A 140 -11.84 -3.17 -0.33
CA PHE A 140 -11.57 -4.50 0.19
C PHE A 140 -10.06 -4.80 0.21
N PHE A 141 -9.38 -4.67 -0.92
CA PHE A 141 -7.93 -4.94 -0.98
C PHE A 141 -7.13 -3.96 -0.13
N ASN A 142 -7.54 -2.70 -0.04
CA ASN A 142 -6.85 -1.73 0.80
C ASN A 142 -6.99 -2.07 2.29
N ILE A 143 -8.18 -2.50 2.74
CA ILE A 143 -8.40 -2.97 4.12
C ILE A 143 -7.52 -4.19 4.44
N LEU A 144 -7.38 -5.14 3.50
CA LEU A 144 -6.49 -6.29 3.70
C LEU A 144 -5.04 -5.86 3.98
N MET A 145 -4.58 -4.76 3.37
CA MET A 145 -3.23 -4.24 3.63
C MET A 145 -3.06 -3.73 5.06
N TYR A 146 -4.14 -3.30 5.74
CA TYR A 146 -4.07 -2.84 7.12
C TYR A 146 -3.85 -3.94 8.15
N PHE A 147 -3.93 -5.22 7.76
CA PHE A 147 -3.52 -6.31 8.65
C PHE A 147 -2.04 -6.24 9.03
N SER A 148 -1.17 -5.83 8.12
CA SER A 148 0.27 -5.70 8.41
C SER A 148 0.57 -4.69 9.54
N PRO A 149 0.14 -3.41 9.46
CA PRO A 149 0.37 -2.46 10.55
C PRO A 149 -0.35 -2.86 11.85
N LEU A 150 -1.51 -3.52 11.79
CA LEU A 150 -2.18 -4.05 12.99
C LEU A 150 -1.32 -5.10 13.72
N THR A 151 -0.68 -6.01 12.99
CA THR A 151 0.26 -6.98 13.56
C THR A 151 1.47 -6.29 14.20
N VAL A 152 2.03 -5.26 13.55
CA VAL A 152 3.15 -4.50 14.12
C VAL A 152 2.72 -3.76 15.39
N MET A 153 1.55 -3.10 15.39
CA MET A 153 1.00 -2.45 16.59
C MET A 153 0.79 -3.44 17.74
N THR A 154 0.27 -4.63 17.44
CA THR A 154 0.12 -5.71 18.43
C THR A 154 1.47 -6.14 19.00
N ARG A 155 2.49 -6.28 18.14
CA ARG A 155 3.86 -6.59 18.57
C ARG A 155 4.38 -5.52 19.52
N VAL A 156 4.26 -4.23 19.17
CA VAL A 156 4.68 -3.10 20.03
C VAL A 156 4.01 -3.15 21.40
N ILE A 157 2.70 -3.42 21.46
CA ILE A 157 1.97 -3.46 22.73
C ILE A 157 2.43 -4.63 23.63
N ARG A 158 2.73 -5.78 23.01
CA ARG A 158 3.19 -7.00 23.72
C ARG A 158 4.64 -6.88 24.17
N THR A 159 5.53 -6.42 23.29
CA THR A 159 6.97 -6.31 23.56
C THR A 159 7.35 -5.00 24.24
N LYS A 160 6.41 -4.05 24.37
CA LYS A 160 6.65 -2.71 24.93
C LYS A 160 7.78 -1.95 24.22
N SER A 161 8.03 -2.29 22.95
CA SER A 161 9.18 -1.85 22.17
C SER A 161 8.78 -1.43 20.76
N VAL A 162 9.30 -0.29 20.29
CA VAL A 162 9.03 0.28 18.96
C VAL A 162 10.17 0.03 17.96
N LYS A 163 11.11 -0.87 18.28
CA LYS A 163 12.29 -1.19 17.45
C LYS A 163 11.96 -1.49 15.98
N TYR A 164 10.82 -2.13 15.72
CA TYR A 164 10.35 -2.49 14.36
C TYR A 164 9.25 -1.58 13.80
N MET A 165 8.92 -0.50 14.49
CA MET A 165 7.95 0.51 14.03
C MET A 165 8.68 1.84 13.85
N PRO A 166 9.35 2.06 12.71
CA PRO A 166 10.10 3.29 12.50
C PRO A 166 9.18 4.51 12.41
N PHE A 167 9.45 5.53 13.23
CA PHE A 167 8.64 6.75 13.34
C PHE A 167 8.35 7.41 11.99
N LEU A 168 9.38 7.60 11.16
CA LEU A 168 9.24 8.29 9.87
C LEU A 168 8.28 7.56 8.93
N LEU A 169 8.27 6.23 8.95
CA LEU A 169 7.35 5.43 8.12
C LEU A 169 5.91 5.57 8.63
N SER A 170 5.70 5.51 9.94
CA SER A 170 4.38 5.72 10.54
C SER A 170 3.86 7.15 10.29
N PHE A 171 4.72 8.16 10.41
CA PHE A 171 4.39 9.55 10.12
C PHE A 171 4.06 9.76 8.64
N ALA A 172 4.88 9.22 7.72
CA ALA A 172 4.64 9.31 6.29
C ALA A 172 3.31 8.65 5.91
N ASN A 173 2.99 7.48 6.47
CA ASN A 173 1.68 6.82 6.26
C ASN A 173 0.51 7.65 6.79
N PHE A 174 0.65 8.23 7.98
CA PHE A 174 -0.36 9.13 8.57
C PHE A 174 -0.61 10.35 7.68
N ALA A 175 0.45 11.05 7.27
CA ALA A 175 0.37 12.20 6.38
C ALA A 175 -0.23 11.82 5.02
N ASN A 176 0.17 10.67 4.47
CA ASN A 176 -0.37 10.14 3.22
C ASN A 176 -1.89 9.91 3.31
N GLY A 177 -2.35 9.29 4.40
CA GLY A 177 -3.78 9.07 4.66
C GLY A 177 -4.56 10.38 4.70
N ILE A 178 -4.06 11.39 5.41
CA ILE A 178 -4.69 12.72 5.48
C ILE A 178 -4.80 13.32 4.09
N VAL A 179 -3.70 13.36 3.35
CA VAL A 179 -3.62 14.01 2.03
C VAL A 179 -4.58 13.34 1.04
N TRP A 180 -4.62 12.01 0.96
CA TRP A 180 -5.53 11.31 0.07
C TRP A 180 -7.00 11.39 0.51
N THR A 181 -7.27 11.44 1.82
CA THR A 181 -8.60 11.72 2.34
C THR A 181 -9.07 13.11 1.93
N THR A 182 -8.23 14.13 2.11
CA THR A 182 -8.52 15.52 1.69
C THR A 182 -8.72 15.61 0.18
N TYR A 183 -7.85 14.98 -0.62
CA TYR A 183 -7.98 14.91 -2.08
C TYR A 183 -9.35 14.37 -2.52
N ALA A 184 -9.82 13.32 -1.84
CA ALA A 184 -11.08 12.67 -2.15
C ALA A 184 -12.30 13.45 -1.66
N LEU A 185 -12.20 14.16 -0.52
CA LEU A 185 -13.27 15.02 -0.02
C LEU A 185 -13.54 16.21 -0.96
N LEU A 186 -12.50 16.75 -1.62
CA LEU A 186 -12.63 17.88 -2.54
C LEU A 186 -13.48 17.60 -3.80
N LYS A 187 -13.60 16.34 -4.25
CA LYS A 187 -14.52 15.91 -5.33
C LYS A 187 -15.47 14.78 -4.88
N TRP A 188 -15.77 14.70 -3.59
CA TRP A 188 -16.53 13.63 -2.92
C TRP A 188 -16.36 12.24 -3.57
N ASP A 189 -15.29 11.55 -3.20
CA ASP A 189 -15.05 10.18 -3.61
C ASP A 189 -15.02 9.21 -2.42
N PRO A 190 -16.16 8.62 -2.02
CA PRO A 190 -16.24 7.81 -0.81
C PRO A 190 -15.32 6.58 -0.88
N PHE A 191 -15.05 6.06 -2.07
CA PHE A 191 -14.20 4.89 -2.25
C PHE A 191 -12.74 5.16 -1.93
N ILE A 192 -12.27 6.40 -2.09
CA ILE A 192 -10.93 6.85 -1.66
C ILE A 192 -10.96 7.33 -0.20
N VAL A 193 -12.03 8.04 0.21
CA VAL A 193 -12.16 8.57 1.59
C VAL A 193 -12.11 7.44 2.61
N ILE A 194 -12.92 6.39 2.45
CA ILE A 194 -13.06 5.32 3.44
C ILE A 194 -11.71 4.67 3.80
N PRO A 195 -10.97 4.08 2.85
CA PRO A 195 -9.71 3.41 3.16
C PRO A 195 -8.67 4.41 3.69
N ASN A 196 -8.49 5.57 3.07
CA ASN A 196 -7.48 6.54 3.52
C ASN A 196 -7.79 7.14 4.90
N SER A 197 -9.07 7.24 5.29
CA SER A 197 -9.46 7.62 6.65
C SER A 197 -9.08 6.53 7.65
N LEU A 198 -9.32 5.25 7.33
CA LEU A 198 -8.86 4.12 8.14
C LEU A 198 -7.33 4.07 8.25
N GLY A 199 -6.62 4.32 7.15
CA GLY A 199 -5.16 4.45 7.13
C GLY A 199 -4.66 5.61 7.99
N THR A 200 -5.36 6.74 7.97
CA THR A 200 -5.07 7.89 8.85
C THR A 200 -5.24 7.52 10.31
N LEU A 201 -6.34 6.88 10.68
CA LEU A 201 -6.56 6.41 12.06
C LEU A 201 -5.50 5.40 12.49
N SER A 202 -5.17 4.43 11.63
CA SER A 202 -4.10 3.46 11.88
C SER A 202 -2.74 4.14 12.05
N GLY A 203 -2.40 5.11 11.20
CA GLY A 203 -1.17 5.90 11.31
C GLY A 203 -1.10 6.72 12.59
N LEU A 204 -2.23 7.32 13.01
CA LEU A 204 -2.32 8.06 14.27
C LEU A 204 -2.06 7.15 15.47
N VAL A 205 -2.68 5.96 15.50
CA VAL A 205 -2.46 4.98 16.57
C VAL A 205 -1.00 4.54 16.60
N GLN A 206 -0.36 4.31 15.45
CA GLN A 206 1.08 3.99 15.39
C GLN A 206 1.94 5.12 15.98
N LEU A 207 1.63 6.38 15.68
CA LEU A 207 2.36 7.52 16.24
C LEU A 207 2.18 7.64 17.76
N ILE A 208 0.97 7.41 18.27
CA ILE A 208 0.69 7.39 19.71
C ILE A 208 1.48 6.26 20.39
N LEU A 209 1.40 5.04 19.84
CA LEU A 209 2.15 3.89 20.36
C LEU A 209 3.66 4.14 20.34
N TYR A 210 4.16 4.78 19.28
CA TYR A 210 5.57 5.16 19.19
C TYR A 210 5.97 6.05 20.38
N VAL A 211 5.24 7.14 20.62
CA VAL A 211 5.54 8.08 21.72
C VAL A 211 5.45 7.40 23.09
N VAL A 212 4.43 6.56 23.30
CA VAL A 212 4.20 5.87 24.59
C VAL A 212 5.32 4.87 24.91
N TYR A 213 5.75 4.07 23.93
CA TYR A 213 6.70 2.97 24.15
C TYR A 213 8.15 3.30 23.76
N TYR A 214 8.43 4.50 23.24
CA TYR A 214 9.78 4.92 22.87
C TYR A 214 10.77 4.82 24.04
N ARG A 215 10.36 5.30 25.23
CA ARG A 215 11.23 5.32 26.42
C ARG A 215 11.43 3.93 27.06
N THR A 216 10.50 3.01 26.83
CA THR A 216 10.57 1.64 27.36
C THR A 216 11.24 0.68 26.39
N THR A 217 11.59 1.15 25.19
CA THR A 217 12.23 0.33 24.17
C THR A 217 13.67 0.05 24.58
N ASN A 218 13.99 -1.22 24.78
CA ASN A 218 15.36 -1.68 24.90
C ASN A 218 15.97 -1.78 23.49
N TRP A 219 16.96 -0.93 23.21
CA TRP A 219 17.61 -0.86 21.89
C TRP A 219 18.68 -1.92 21.70
N ASP A 220 19.20 -2.45 22.81
CA ASP A 220 20.32 -3.39 22.85
C ASP A 220 19.87 -4.85 22.95
N GLU A 221 18.56 -5.10 23.05
CA GLU A 221 18.00 -6.45 23.12
C GLU A 221 18.09 -7.13 21.74
N ASP A 222 18.83 -8.23 21.64
CA ASP A 222 18.91 -9.05 20.43
C ASP A 222 17.57 -9.72 20.13
N ASP A 223 17.27 -9.84 18.84
CA ASP A 223 15.99 -10.34 18.36
C ASP A 223 15.84 -11.84 18.70
N GLU A 224 15.00 -12.20 19.68
CA GLU A 224 14.54 -13.59 19.79
C GLU A 224 13.88 -14.01 18.46
N PRO A 225 14.25 -15.18 17.88
CA PRO A 225 13.66 -15.63 16.64
C PRO A 225 12.17 -15.85 16.86
N SER A 226 11.36 -14.94 16.30
CA SER A 226 9.92 -14.93 16.45
C SER A 226 9.32 -16.27 16.06
N SER A 227 8.91 -17.06 17.06
CA SER A 227 7.97 -18.15 16.87
C SER A 227 6.64 -17.56 16.40
N ILE A 228 6.35 -17.75 15.11
CA ILE A 228 5.04 -18.03 14.50
C ILE A 228 3.84 -17.36 15.18
N VAL A 229 3.20 -16.40 14.50
CA VAL A 229 1.81 -16.50 13.98
C VAL A 229 1.72 -15.70 12.68
#